data_AF-A0A060CKM5-F1
#
_entry.id   AF-A0A060CKM5-F1
#
_cell.length_a   1.000
_cell.length_b   1.000
_cell.length_c   1.000
_cell.angle_alpha   90.00
_cell.angle_beta   90.00
_cell.angle_gamma   90.00
#
_symmetry.space_group_name_H-M   'P 1'
#
loop_
_entity.id
_entity.type
_entity.pdbx_description
1 polymer ?
#
loop_
_entity_poly.entity_id
_entity_poly.type
_entity_poly.pdbx_seq_one_letter_code
_entity_poly.pdbx_strand_id
1 'polypeptide(L)'
;MFFTRTRVTTFTFEQIRKARPSRLYLYQDGPREGRKDDIENIKRCRNQIESMIDWDCEVHRLYQDKNFGCDPSEYISQKWMFETESKGIIIEDDDV
;
A
#
# COMPACT_ATOMS: atom_id res chain seq x y z
N MET A 1 -2.20 2.73 -2.18
CA MET A 1 -0.78 3.13 -2.09
C MET A 1 -0.50 3.59 -0.68
N PHE A 2 0.65 3.24 -0.09
CA PHE A 2 1.01 3.71 1.25
C PHE A 2 2.51 3.80 1.45
N PHE A 3 2.95 4.45 2.53
CA PHE A 3 4.37 4.57 2.88
C PHE A 3 4.63 4.23 4.36
N THR A 4 4.89 5.22 5.22
CA THR A 4 5.35 5.01 6.62
C THR A 4 4.31 5.38 7.69
N ARG A 5 3.16 5.95 7.29
CA ARG A 5 2.17 6.56 8.20
C ARG A 5 1.19 5.55 8.80
N THR A 6 1.69 4.55 9.54
CA THR A 6 0.89 3.43 10.08
C THR A 6 -0.50 3.83 10.57
N ARG A 7 -0.60 4.83 11.45
CA ARG A 7 -1.90 5.26 12.03
C ARG A 7 -2.88 5.77 10.98
N VAL A 8 -2.40 6.58 10.03
CA VAL A 8 -3.24 7.17 8.97
C VAL A 8 -3.65 6.08 7.99
N THR A 9 -2.69 5.27 7.54
CA THR A 9 -2.95 4.13 6.64
C THR A 9 -3.96 3.16 7.25
N THR A 10 -3.89 2.87 8.55
CA THR A 10 -4.87 2.02 9.24
C THR A 10 -6.28 2.59 9.17
N PHE A 11 -6.45 3.90 9.33
CA PHE A 11 -7.77 4.52 9.30
C PHE A 11 -8.45 4.37 7.93
N THR A 12 -7.71 4.66 6.85
CA THR A 12 -8.21 4.46 5.49
C THR A 12 -8.43 2.98 5.17
N PHE A 13 -7.52 2.11 5.61
CA PHE A 13 -7.64 0.67 5.38
C PHE A 13 -8.82 0.03 6.12
N GLU A 14 -9.26 0.57 7.26
CA GLU A 14 -10.52 0.12 7.91
C GLU A 14 -11.74 0.30 6.99
N GLN A 15 -11.78 1.33 6.14
CA GLN A 15 -12.88 1.49 5.18
C GLN A 15 -12.78 0.46 4.05
N ILE A 16 -11.56 0.19 3.56
CA ILE A 16 -11.30 -0.86 2.56
C ILE A 16 -11.73 -2.22 3.12
N ARG A 17 -11.36 -2.52 4.37
CA ARG A 17 -11.73 -3.75 5.07
C ARG A 17 -13.23 -3.93 5.19
N LYS A 18 -14.00 -2.86 5.47
CA LYS A 18 -15.47 -2.93 5.47
C LYS A 18 -16.05 -3.29 4.11
N ALA A 19 -15.44 -2.82 3.02
CA ALA A 19 -15.86 -3.12 1.66
C ALA A 19 -15.49 -4.55 1.20
N ARG A 20 -14.50 -5.18 1.86
CA ARG A 20 -14.06 -6.57 1.63
C ARG A 20 -13.82 -6.88 0.14
N PRO A 21 -12.94 -6.12 -0.54
CA PRO A 21 -12.64 -6.38 -1.95
C PRO A 21 -12.07 -7.79 -2.14
N SER A 22 -12.47 -8.48 -3.21
CA SER A 22 -11.96 -9.83 -3.51
C SER A 22 -10.49 -9.83 -3.96
N ARG A 23 -9.98 -8.68 -4.40
CA ARG A 23 -8.58 -8.49 -4.80
C ARG A 23 -8.01 -7.21 -4.22
N LEU A 24 -6.79 -7.28 -3.71
CA LEU A 24 -6.01 -6.15 -3.24
C LEU A 24 -4.65 -6.09 -3.90
N TYR A 25 -4.26 -4.89 -4.31
CA TYR A 25 -2.94 -4.58 -4.83
C TYR A 25 -2.24 -3.63 -3.85
N LEU A 26 -1.40 -4.20 -2.99
CA LEU A 26 -0.67 -3.46 -1.96
C LEU A 26 0.65 -2.94 -2.54
N TYR A 27 0.68 -1.65 -2.85
CA TYR A 27 1.91 -0.94 -3.20
C TYR A 27 2.42 -0.14 -2.00
N GLN A 28 3.69 -0.35 -1.63
CA GLN A 28 4.38 0.45 -0.63
C GLN A 28 5.74 0.92 -1.14
N ASP A 29 6.00 2.22 -1.06
CA ASP A 29 7.29 2.79 -1.42
C ASP A 29 8.38 2.41 -0.41
N GLY A 30 9.64 2.49 -0.83
CA GLY A 30 10.80 2.03 -0.07
C GLY A 30 11.42 3.12 0.81
N PRO A 31 12.40 2.75 1.65
CA PRO A 31 13.03 3.68 2.57
C PRO A 31 13.78 4.80 1.84
N ARG A 32 13.71 6.01 2.37
CA ARG A 32 14.51 7.14 1.87
C ARG A 32 15.97 6.95 2.27
N GLU A 33 16.87 7.35 1.40
CA GLU A 33 18.30 7.25 1.66
C GLU A 33 18.67 7.98 2.97
N GLY A 34 19.43 7.31 3.85
CA GLY A 34 19.83 7.85 5.15
C GLY A 34 18.74 7.87 6.23
N ARG A 35 17.49 7.48 5.94
CA ARG A 35 16.37 7.46 6.91
C ARG A 35 16.16 6.08 7.51
N LYS A 36 16.89 5.77 8.59
CA LYS A 36 16.79 4.47 9.27
C LYS A 36 15.42 4.20 9.88
N ASP A 37 14.70 5.25 10.27
CA ASP A 37 13.34 5.17 10.79
C ASP A 37 12.33 4.66 9.75
N ASP A 38 12.56 4.93 8.46
CA ASP A 38 11.71 4.41 7.40
C ASP A 38 11.69 2.88 7.37
N ILE A 39 12.82 2.22 7.60
CA ILE A 39 12.90 0.75 7.57
C ILE A 39 11.91 0.14 8.59
N GLU A 40 11.94 0.64 9.82
CA GLU A 40 11.05 0.16 10.88
C GLU A 40 9.60 0.59 10.65
N ASN A 41 9.37 1.84 10.24
CA ASN A 41 8.02 2.37 10.00
C ASN A 41 7.32 1.69 8.81
N ILE A 42 8.05 1.40 7.73
CA ILE A 42 7.58 0.63 6.57
C ILE A 42 7.15 -0.75 7.03
N LYS A 43 8.02 -1.46 7.74
CA LYS A 43 7.76 -2.82 8.26
C LYS A 43 6.54 -2.83 9.17
N ARG A 44 6.44 -1.89 10.10
CA ARG A 44 5.28 -1.75 11.00
C ARG A 44 4.00 -1.49 10.22
N CYS A 45 4.03 -0.57 9.26
CA CYS A 45 2.86 -0.26 8.42
C CYS A 45 2.42 -1.48 7.61
N ARG A 46 3.36 -2.17 6.97
CA ARG A 46 3.13 -3.38 6.17
C ARG A 46 2.49 -4.50 7.00
N ASN A 47 3.08 -4.80 8.16
CA ASN A 47 2.56 -5.81 9.08
C ASN A 47 1.15 -5.46 9.57
N GLN A 48 0.90 -4.19 9.91
CA GLN A 48 -0.41 -3.75 10.36
C GLN A 48 -1.47 -3.97 9.26
N ILE A 49 -1.21 -3.50 8.04
CA ILE A 49 -2.15 -3.62 6.93
C ILE A 49 -2.42 -5.07 6.56
N GLU A 50 -1.37 -5.89 6.46
CA GLU A 50 -1.54 -7.32 6.15
C GLU A 50 -2.31 -8.07 7.25
N SER A 51 -2.11 -7.72 8.53
CA SER A 51 -2.84 -8.34 9.64
C SER A 51 -4.34 -8.01 9.68
N MET A 52 -4.75 -6.94 9.01
CA MET A 52 -6.16 -6.51 8.93
C MET A 52 -6.92 -7.23 7.82
N ILE A 53 -6.25 -8.00 6.96
CA ILE A 53 -6.88 -8.76 5.88
C ILE A 53 -7.39 -10.08 6.44
N ASP A 54 -8.64 -10.06 6.89
CA ASP A 54 -9.30 -11.17 7.59
C ASP A 54 -10.51 -11.73 6.83
N TRP A 55 -10.55 -11.53 5.51
CA TRP A 55 -11.58 -12.06 4.60
C TRP A 55 -10.94 -12.76 3.41
N ASP A 56 -11.74 -13.50 2.64
CA ASP A 56 -11.28 -14.16 1.42
C ASP A 56 -10.89 -13.11 0.37
N CYS A 57 -9.59 -12.95 0.16
CA CYS A 57 -9.00 -11.89 -0.66
C CYS A 57 -7.74 -12.42 -1.35
N GLU A 58 -7.67 -12.25 -2.66
CA GLU A 58 -6.42 -12.39 -3.42
C GLU A 58 -5.57 -11.14 -3.18
N VAL A 59 -4.33 -11.31 -2.69
CA VAL A 59 -3.47 -10.17 -2.31
C VAL A 59 -2.17 -10.17 -3.11
N HIS A 60 -2.01 -9.17 -3.95
CA HIS A 60 -0.78 -8.88 -4.68
C HIS A 60 0.03 -7.81 -3.94
N ARG A 61 1.35 -7.94 -3.97
CA ARG A 61 2.27 -7.04 -3.23
C ARG A 61 3.35 -6.53 -4.16
N LEU A 62 3.53 -5.22 -4.19
CA LEU A 62 4.67 -4.57 -4.84
C LEU A 62 5.32 -3.61 -3.84
N TYR A 63 6.43 -4.07 -3.30
CA TYR A 63 7.13 -3.43 -2.19
C TYR A 63 8.51 -3.00 -2.66
N GLN A 64 8.75 -1.68 -2.64
CA GLN A 64 9.99 -1.13 -3.17
C GLN A 64 11.13 -1.22 -2.16
N ASP A 65 12.35 -1.45 -2.66
CA ASP A 65 13.57 -1.51 -1.85
C ASP A 65 14.19 -0.11 -1.59
N LYS A 66 13.75 0.90 -2.33
CA LYS A 66 14.17 2.29 -2.18
C LYS A 66 12.98 3.22 -2.38
N ASN A 67 13.08 4.43 -1.85
CA ASN A 67 12.09 5.47 -2.08
C ASN A 67 12.15 5.96 -3.52
N PHE A 68 11.04 5.85 -4.26
CA PHE A 68 10.86 6.47 -5.56
C PHE A 68 10.19 7.84 -5.46
N GLY A 69 9.49 8.12 -4.36
CA GLY A 69 8.73 9.35 -4.18
C GLY A 69 7.38 9.31 -4.88
N CYS A 70 6.53 10.31 -4.62
CA CYS A 70 5.14 10.37 -5.12
C CYS A 70 5.04 10.08 -6.62
N ASP A 71 5.82 10.81 -7.41
CA ASP A 71 6.14 10.52 -8.81
C ASP A 71 7.57 9.96 -8.85
N PRO A 72 7.81 8.72 -9.33
CA PRO A 72 6.92 7.88 -10.14
C PRO A 72 6.16 6.77 -9.40
N SER A 73 6.08 6.74 -8.07
CA SER A 73 5.40 5.65 -7.36
C SER A 73 3.96 5.45 -7.83
N GLU A 74 3.18 6.53 -7.98
CA GLU A 74 1.81 6.47 -8.50
C GLU A 74 1.73 5.74 -9.84
N TYR A 75 2.51 6.22 -10.82
CA TYR A 75 2.59 5.61 -12.15
C TYR A 75 3.01 4.14 -12.10
N ILE A 76 4.04 3.80 -11.31
CA ILE A 76 4.53 2.42 -11.18
C ILE A 76 3.41 1.52 -10.63
N SER A 77 2.73 1.95 -9.56
CA SER A 77 1.69 1.14 -8.92
C SER A 77 0.49 0.90 -9.84
N GLN A 78 0.06 1.93 -10.56
CA GLN A 78 -1.09 1.86 -11.45
C GLN A 78 -0.76 1.00 -12.66
N LYS A 79 0.40 1.24 -13.29
CA LYS A 79 0.88 0.42 -14.40
C LYS A 79 0.93 -1.06 -14.01
N TRP A 80 1.52 -1.37 -12.86
CA TRP A 80 1.61 -2.74 -12.36
C TRP A 80 0.24 -3.39 -12.15
N MET A 81 -0.73 -2.69 -11.56
CA MET A 81 -2.09 -3.22 -11.41
C MET A 81 -2.77 -3.47 -12.77
N PHE A 82 -2.59 -2.56 -13.73
CA PHE A 82 -3.20 -2.66 -15.06
C PHE A 82 -2.46 -3.61 -16.02
N GLU A 83 -1.33 -4.21 -15.62
CA GLU A 83 -0.74 -5.34 -16.35
C GLU A 83 -1.65 -6.58 -16.30
N THR A 84 -2.51 -6.69 -15.29
CA THR A 84 -3.43 -7.82 -15.09
C THR A 84 -4.90 -7.40 -15.10
N GLU A 85 -5.23 -6.22 -14.56
CA GLU A 85 -6.62 -5.76 -14.44
C GLU A 85 -7.04 -4.83 -15.58
N SER A 86 -8.32 -4.85 -15.96
CA SER A 86 -8.87 -3.92 -16.97
C SER A 86 -9.43 -2.63 -16.34
N LYS A 87 -9.73 -2.66 -15.04
CA LYS A 87 -10.32 -1.56 -14.25
C LYS A 87 -9.84 -1.70 -12.80
N GLY A 88 -9.72 -0.58 -12.09
CA GLY A 88 -9.36 -0.59 -10.67
C GLY A 88 -9.73 0.71 -9.98
N ILE A 89 -9.70 0.70 -8.65
CA ILE A 89 -9.88 1.87 -7.79
C ILE A 89 -8.54 2.15 -7.12
N ILE A 90 -8.07 3.38 -7.22
CA ILE A 90 -6.84 3.82 -6.57
C ILE A 90 -7.23 4.50 -5.27
N ILE A 91 -6.61 4.06 -4.18
CA ILE A 91 -6.77 4.65 -2.84
C ILE A 91 -5.38 4.85 -2.24
N GLU A 92 -5.06 6.08 -1.86
CA GLU A 92 -3.87 6.47 -1.11
C GLU A 92 -4.06 6.29 0.41
N ASP A 93 -2.98 6.38 1.18
CA ASP A 93 -3.04 6.06 2.61
C ASP A 93 -3.77 7.11 3.45
N ASP A 94 -4.10 8.25 2.86
CA ASP A 94 -4.79 9.39 3.48
C ASP A 94 -5.96 9.93 2.67
N ASP A 95 -6.51 9.15 1.73
CA ASP A 95 -7.80 9.48 1.12
C ASP A 95 -8.93 9.49 2.17
N VAL A 96 -9.76 10.54 2.14
CA VAL A 96 -10.85 10.84 3.11
C VAL A 96 -12.23 10.85 2.49
#